data_AF-A0A6A6L9C0-F1
#
_entry.id   AF-A0A6A6L9C0-F1
#
_cell.length_a   1.000
_cell.length_b   1.000
_cell.length_c   1.000
_cell.angle_alpha   90.00
_cell.angle_beta   90.00
_cell.angle_gamma   90.00
#
_symmetry.space_group_name_H-M   'P 1'
#
loop_
_entity.id
_entity.type
_entity.pdbx_description
1 polymer ?
#
loop_
_entity_poly.entity_id
_entity_poly.type
_entity_poly.pdbx_seq_one_letter_code
_entity_poly.pdbx_strand_id
1 'polypeptide(L)'
;MGCWWYFVLFARNGRAGPSAGRNGEPSARLVSVSAAAREAMDFVLVFEREYGSRRPNFVTEGFMDALQRSRNAYKLLFVYLHSPDHQDTPLFCERTLCSEVFTAFVNENFVAWGGSIRASEGFKMSNSLKASRYPFCAVVMPATNQRIALLQQIEGPKSPEEMLMILQRVLEESAPVLVAARLESEERRNNMRLREEQDAAYRAALEADQARERQRKEEQERLEREAAEAERKRKEEEDAKERQLLRLQKERLL
;
A
#
# COMPACT_ATOMS: atom_id res chain seq x y z
N MET A 1 5.01 -3.07 34.94
CA MET A 1 6.30 -3.16 34.22
C MET A 1 6.29 -4.45 33.40
N GLY A 2 5.80 -4.41 32.17
CA GLY A 2 5.84 -5.57 31.27
C GLY A 2 7.14 -5.55 30.49
N CYS A 3 8.09 -6.41 30.82
CA CYS A 3 9.29 -6.62 30.01
C CYS A 3 8.89 -7.41 28.75
N TRP A 4 8.68 -6.71 27.64
CA TRP A 4 8.56 -7.32 26.32
C TRP A 4 9.94 -7.84 25.93
N TRP A 5 10.19 -9.13 26.14
CA TRP A 5 11.37 -9.80 25.58
C TRP A 5 11.20 -9.84 24.05
N TYR A 6 11.70 -8.81 23.37
CA TYR A 6 11.72 -8.73 21.92
C TYR A 6 12.60 -9.87 21.37
N PHE A 7 11.99 -10.99 21.03
CA PHE A 7 12.61 -11.92 20.08
C PHE A 7 12.53 -11.27 18.69
N VAL A 8 13.61 -10.61 18.29
CA VAL A 8 13.78 -10.08 16.94
C VAL A 8 14.12 -11.24 16.00
N LEU A 9 13.14 -11.68 15.23
CA LEU A 9 13.36 -12.66 14.17
C LEU A 9 13.78 -11.95 12.88
N PHE A 10 14.89 -12.41 12.29
CA PHE A 10 15.39 -11.93 11.01
C PHE A 10 14.88 -12.85 9.89
N ALA A 11 14.04 -12.31 9.01
CA ALA A 11 13.77 -12.93 7.72
C ALA A 11 14.99 -12.73 6.80
N ARG A 12 15.84 -13.76 6.63
CA ARG A 12 16.93 -13.73 5.63
C ARG A 12 16.35 -14.03 4.24
N ASN A 13 16.26 -13.00 3.40
CA ASN A 13 16.03 -13.19 1.96
C ASN A 13 17.34 -13.63 1.27
N GLY A 14 17.31 -14.78 0.60
CA GLY A 14 18.34 -15.19 -0.35
C GLY A 14 18.16 -14.44 -1.67
N ARG A 15 19.18 -13.66 -2.07
CA ARG A 15 19.24 -12.99 -3.38
C ARG A 15 19.66 -13.98 -4.46
N ALA A 16 18.83 -14.18 -5.47
CA ALA A 16 19.24 -14.75 -6.76
C ALA A 16 19.51 -13.61 -7.75
N GLY A 17 20.68 -13.62 -8.39
CA GLY A 17 21.08 -12.63 -9.40
C GLY A 17 20.46 -12.89 -10.78
N PRO A 18 20.37 -11.88 -11.66
CA PRO A 18 19.72 -12.03 -12.96
C PRO A 18 20.72 -12.43 -14.06
N SER A 19 20.28 -13.32 -14.96
CA SER A 19 20.89 -13.55 -16.28
C SER A 19 19.85 -13.30 -17.39
N ALA A 20 20.35 -13.05 -18.59
CA ALA A 20 19.79 -12.21 -19.64
C ALA A 20 18.63 -12.80 -20.48
N GLY A 21 17.71 -11.89 -20.86
CA GLY A 21 17.25 -11.61 -22.23
C GLY A 21 16.42 -12.63 -23.02
N ARG A 22 15.17 -12.27 -23.37
CA ARG A 22 14.62 -12.28 -24.75
C ARG A 22 13.18 -11.76 -24.87
N ASN A 23 13.00 -10.97 -25.93
CA ASN A 23 11.83 -10.39 -26.62
C ASN A 23 10.38 -10.90 -26.34
N GLY A 24 9.49 -9.93 -26.05
CA GLY A 24 8.29 -9.55 -26.84
C GLY A 24 7.10 -10.50 -26.99
N GLU A 25 6.01 -10.24 -26.24
CA GLU A 25 4.59 -10.14 -26.69
C GLU A 25 3.64 -9.82 -25.49
N PRO A 26 2.50 -9.12 -25.68
CA PRO A 26 1.64 -8.65 -24.59
C PRO A 26 0.65 -9.75 -24.16
N SER A 27 1.15 -10.78 -23.48
CA SER A 27 0.30 -11.79 -22.85
C SER A 27 -0.22 -11.27 -21.51
N ALA A 28 -1.52 -11.43 -21.27
CA ALA A 28 -2.22 -11.04 -20.05
C ALA A 28 -1.33 -11.29 -18.82
N ARG A 29 -1.13 -10.27 -17.98
CA ARG A 29 -0.36 -10.36 -16.73
C ARG A 29 -1.06 -11.34 -15.79
N LEU A 30 -0.86 -12.64 -16.01
CA LEU A 30 -1.00 -13.66 -15.00
C LEU A 30 0.02 -13.28 -13.94
N VAL A 31 -0.45 -12.66 -12.86
CA VAL A 31 0.38 -12.37 -11.70
C VAL A 31 0.92 -13.72 -11.25
N SER A 32 2.21 -13.95 -11.48
CA SER A 32 2.88 -15.17 -11.04
C SER A 32 2.74 -15.24 -9.52
N VAL A 33 1.78 -16.04 -9.05
CA VAL A 33 1.53 -16.25 -7.63
C VAL A 33 2.82 -16.82 -7.03
N SER A 34 3.33 -16.15 -5.99
CA SER A 34 4.56 -16.57 -5.34
C SER A 34 4.42 -18.00 -4.79
N ALA A 35 5.53 -18.73 -4.66
CA ALA A 35 5.50 -20.06 -4.08
C ALA A 35 4.86 -20.05 -2.68
N ALA A 36 5.16 -19.03 -1.87
CA ALA A 36 4.59 -18.83 -0.55
C ALA A 36 3.06 -18.64 -0.56
N ALA A 37 2.53 -17.87 -1.51
CA ALA A 37 1.08 -17.69 -1.66
C ALA A 37 0.39 -18.98 -2.13
N ARG A 38 1.03 -19.78 -3.01
CA ARG A 38 0.49 -21.10 -3.40
C ARG A 38 0.44 -22.07 -2.22
N GLU A 39 1.49 -22.11 -1.40
CA GLU A 39 1.51 -22.94 -0.19
C GLU A 39 0.44 -22.53 0.83
N ALA A 40 0.21 -21.22 1.01
CA ALA A 40 -0.86 -20.72 1.87
C ALA A 40 -2.25 -21.05 1.32
N MET A 41 -2.47 -20.93 0.00
CA MET A 41 -3.71 -21.36 -0.66
C MET A 41 -3.97 -22.85 -0.47
N ASP A 42 -2.96 -23.69 -0.72
CA ASP A 42 -3.07 -25.14 -0.57
C ASP A 42 -3.38 -25.52 0.88
N PHE A 43 -2.72 -24.90 1.85
CA PHE A 43 -3.03 -25.09 3.27
C PHE A 43 -4.51 -24.82 3.57
N VAL A 44 -5.05 -23.71 3.08
CA VAL A 44 -6.45 -23.34 3.29
C VAL A 44 -7.39 -24.38 2.69
N LEU A 45 -7.13 -24.82 1.45
CA LEU A 45 -7.96 -25.82 0.77
C LEU A 45 -7.93 -27.19 1.47
N VAL A 46 -6.74 -27.61 1.92
CA VAL A 46 -6.58 -28.86 2.67
C VAL A 46 -7.31 -28.77 4.01
N PHE A 47 -7.16 -27.65 4.74
CA PHE A 47 -7.84 -27.44 6.01
C PHE A 47 -9.36 -27.48 5.85
N GLU A 48 -9.91 -26.79 4.84
CA GLU A 48 -11.36 -26.81 4.58
C GLU A 48 -11.89 -28.18 4.21
N ARG A 49 -11.11 -28.96 3.46
CA ARG A 49 -11.48 -30.32 3.07
C ARG A 49 -11.52 -31.26 4.27
N GLU A 50 -10.62 -31.08 5.24
CA GLU A 50 -10.53 -31.95 6.42
C GLU A 50 -11.48 -31.55 7.56
N TYR A 51 -11.57 -30.25 7.86
CA TYR A 51 -12.28 -29.74 9.05
C TYR A 51 -13.55 -28.94 8.72
N GLY A 52 -13.77 -28.62 7.44
CA GLY A 52 -14.91 -27.85 6.96
C GLY A 52 -14.66 -26.34 6.85
N SER A 53 -15.71 -25.61 6.50
CA SER A 53 -15.66 -24.16 6.24
C SER A 53 -15.69 -23.29 7.49
N ARG A 54 -15.96 -23.86 8.67
CA ARG A 54 -15.96 -23.12 9.94
C ARG A 54 -14.53 -23.02 10.46
N ARG A 55 -13.85 -21.93 10.12
CA ARG A 55 -12.44 -21.70 10.47
C ARG A 55 -12.12 -20.21 10.54
N PRO A 56 -11.01 -19.81 11.17
CA PRO A 56 -10.46 -18.47 10.97
C PRO A 56 -10.23 -18.18 9.49
N ASN A 57 -10.40 -16.92 9.10
CA ASN A 57 -10.20 -16.40 7.76
C ASN A 57 -8.71 -16.33 7.44
N PHE A 58 -8.09 -17.51 7.33
CA PHE A 58 -6.70 -17.66 6.92
C PHE A 58 -6.48 -17.01 5.57
N VAL A 59 -5.55 -16.06 5.54
CA VAL A 59 -5.19 -15.38 4.31
C VAL A 59 -4.43 -16.32 3.38
N THR A 60 -4.70 -16.22 2.09
CA THR A 60 -4.09 -17.03 1.03
C THR A 60 -2.81 -16.40 0.49
N GLU A 61 -2.15 -15.57 1.30
CA GLU A 61 -0.95 -14.84 0.96
C GLU A 61 0.25 -15.43 1.72
N GLY A 62 1.46 -15.13 1.26
CA GLY A 62 2.67 -15.53 2.00
C GLY A 62 2.72 -14.87 3.38
N PHE A 63 3.51 -15.43 4.30
CA PHE A 63 3.60 -14.93 5.67
C PHE A 63 3.97 -13.43 5.73
N MET A 64 4.96 -13.00 4.93
CA MET A 64 5.39 -11.60 4.91
C MET A 64 4.30 -10.65 4.40
N ASP A 65 3.52 -11.10 3.41
CA ASP A 65 2.40 -10.33 2.87
C ASP A 65 1.25 -10.25 3.89
N ALA A 66 0.97 -11.35 4.60
CA ALA A 66 0.02 -11.40 5.70
C ALA A 66 0.42 -10.45 6.86
N LEU A 67 1.71 -10.41 7.21
CA LEU A 67 2.26 -9.49 8.21
C LEU A 67 2.12 -8.03 7.75
N GLN A 68 2.34 -7.76 6.46
CA GLN A 68 2.18 -6.44 5.87
C GLN A 68 0.70 -6.00 5.86
N ARG A 69 -0.21 -6.94 5.58
CA ARG A 69 -1.66 -6.72 5.68
C ARG A 69 -2.08 -6.40 7.11
N SER A 70 -1.55 -7.12 8.10
CA SER A 70 -1.84 -6.84 9.51
C SER A 70 -1.37 -5.43 9.91
N ARG A 71 -0.19 -5.01 9.44
CA ARG A 71 0.32 -3.63 9.63
C ARG A 71 -0.64 -2.58 9.09
N ASN A 72 -1.09 -2.78 7.85
CA ASN A 72 -1.95 -1.80 7.16
C ASN A 72 -3.36 -1.75 7.76
N ALA A 73 -3.83 -2.87 8.33
CA ALA A 73 -5.10 -2.96 9.04
C ALA A 73 -5.03 -2.53 10.52
N TYR A 74 -3.83 -2.22 11.04
CA TYR A 74 -3.57 -1.98 12.47
C TYR A 74 -4.06 -3.13 13.36
N LYS A 75 -3.87 -4.36 12.89
CA LYS A 75 -4.22 -5.60 13.60
C LYS A 75 -2.98 -6.46 13.85
N LEU A 76 -3.07 -7.30 14.87
CA LEU A 76 -2.09 -8.34 15.13
C LEU A 76 -2.25 -9.49 14.12
N LEU A 77 -1.17 -10.24 13.89
CA LEU A 77 -1.18 -11.43 13.05
C LEU A 77 -1.26 -12.68 13.96
N PHE A 78 -2.34 -13.43 13.83
CA PHE A 78 -2.48 -14.76 14.40
C PHE A 78 -1.89 -15.80 13.44
N VAL A 79 -0.93 -16.57 13.93
CA VAL A 79 -0.18 -17.57 13.18
C VAL A 79 -0.54 -18.95 13.70
N TYR A 80 -0.99 -19.84 12.82
CA TYR A 80 -1.22 -21.24 13.13
C TYR A 80 -0.28 -22.13 12.32
N LEU A 81 0.50 -22.97 13.00
CA LEU A 81 1.36 -23.96 12.35
C LEU A 81 0.75 -25.35 12.50
N HIS A 82 0.39 -25.91 11.37
CA HIS A 82 -0.27 -27.21 11.28
C HIS A 82 0.75 -28.34 11.12
N SER A 83 0.69 -29.31 12.01
CA SER A 83 1.44 -30.57 11.91
C SER A 83 0.46 -31.73 11.70
N PRO A 84 0.36 -32.27 10.48
CA PRO A 84 -0.56 -33.38 10.19
C PRO A 84 -0.15 -34.69 10.87
N ASP A 85 1.11 -34.80 11.30
CA ASP A 85 1.66 -35.99 11.94
C ASP A 85 1.43 -36.04 13.46
N HIS A 86 0.86 -34.98 14.04
CA HIS A 86 0.65 -34.89 15.50
C HIS A 86 -0.78 -35.30 15.88
N GLN A 87 -0.89 -36.23 16.84
CA GLN A 87 -2.17 -36.81 17.29
C GLN A 87 -3.18 -35.79 17.83
N ASP A 88 -2.71 -34.69 18.42
CA ASP A 88 -3.57 -33.68 19.03
C ASP A 88 -4.08 -32.63 18.03
N THR A 89 -3.52 -32.60 16.81
CA THR A 89 -3.88 -31.60 15.78
C THR A 89 -5.35 -31.71 15.36
N PRO A 90 -5.91 -32.89 15.03
CA PRO A 90 -7.29 -32.97 14.55
C PRO A 90 -8.30 -32.50 15.60
N LEU A 91 -8.15 -32.97 16.85
CA LEU A 91 -9.04 -32.57 17.95
C LEU A 91 -8.98 -31.07 18.23
N PHE A 92 -7.79 -30.46 18.16
CA PHE A 92 -7.64 -29.02 18.34
C PHE A 92 -8.26 -28.23 17.18
N CYS A 93 -8.08 -28.67 15.94
CA CYS A 93 -8.73 -28.04 14.79
C CYS A 93 -10.25 -28.07 14.95
N GLU A 94 -10.83 -29.24 15.20
CA GLU A 94 -12.29 -29.42 15.29
C GLU A 94 -12.91 -28.70 16.49
N ARG A 95 -12.30 -28.81 17.68
CA ARG A 95 -12.89 -28.29 18.92
C ARG A 95 -12.55 -26.84 19.18
N THR A 96 -11.34 -26.41 18.82
CA THR A 96 -10.81 -25.09 19.18
C THR A 96 -10.83 -24.14 17.99
N LEU A 97 -10.14 -24.47 16.90
CA LEU A 97 -10.08 -23.56 15.74
C LEU A 97 -11.43 -23.42 15.04
N CYS A 98 -12.21 -24.50 14.94
CA CYS A 98 -13.53 -24.49 14.29
C CYS A 98 -14.67 -24.06 15.22
N SER A 99 -14.37 -23.66 16.47
CA SER A 99 -15.35 -23.07 17.37
C SER A 99 -15.83 -21.72 16.83
N GLU A 100 -17.14 -21.50 16.86
CA GLU A 100 -17.78 -20.28 16.34
C GLU A 100 -17.29 -19.03 17.09
N VAL A 101 -17.25 -19.12 18.42
CA VAL A 101 -16.83 -18.01 19.29
C VAL A 101 -15.36 -17.65 19.03
N PHE A 102 -14.50 -18.65 18.91
CA PHE A 102 -13.08 -18.45 18.63
C PHE A 102 -12.85 -17.87 17.23
N THR A 103 -13.50 -18.45 16.21
CA THR A 103 -13.40 -18.01 14.82
C THR A 103 -13.86 -16.56 14.66
N ALA A 104 -15.01 -16.21 15.22
CA ALA A 104 -15.54 -14.85 15.15
C ALA A 104 -14.56 -13.85 15.78
N PHE A 105 -14.05 -14.17 16.98
CA PHE A 105 -13.10 -13.31 17.69
C PHE A 105 -11.80 -13.08 16.92
N VAL A 106 -11.22 -14.14 16.34
CA VAL A 106 -9.99 -14.05 15.54
C VAL A 106 -10.24 -13.24 14.27
N ASN A 107 -11.35 -13.46 13.57
CA ASN A 107 -11.67 -12.76 12.32
C ASN A 107 -11.92 -11.26 12.53
N GLU A 108 -12.49 -10.89 13.68
CA GLU A 108 -12.74 -9.49 14.01
C GLU A 108 -11.45 -8.76 14.42
N ASN A 109 -10.59 -9.37 15.23
CA ASN A 109 -9.49 -8.67 15.89
C ASN A 109 -8.12 -8.91 15.26
N PHE A 110 -7.93 -10.00 14.52
CA PHE A 110 -6.64 -10.44 14.00
C PHE A 110 -6.67 -10.63 12.48
N VAL A 111 -5.50 -10.60 11.86
CA VAL A 111 -5.30 -11.24 10.56
C VAL A 111 -4.85 -12.66 10.84
N ALA A 112 -5.54 -13.67 10.31
CA ALA A 112 -5.16 -15.06 10.50
C ALA A 112 -4.29 -15.54 9.34
N TRP A 113 -3.17 -16.19 9.64
CA TRP A 113 -2.35 -16.91 8.69
C TRP A 113 -2.09 -18.31 9.19
N GLY A 114 -2.13 -19.28 8.28
CA GLY A 114 -1.87 -20.68 8.59
C GLY A 114 -0.92 -21.30 7.59
N GLY A 115 -0.09 -22.22 8.07
CA GLY A 115 0.85 -22.95 7.22
C GLY A 115 1.11 -24.36 7.74
N SER A 116 1.26 -25.31 6.82
CA SER A 116 1.69 -26.66 7.15
C SER A 116 3.20 -26.72 7.33
N ILE A 117 3.69 -27.41 8.35
CA ILE A 117 5.14 -27.61 8.55
C ILE A 117 5.79 -28.48 7.47
N ARG A 118 4.97 -29.16 6.64
CA ARG A 118 5.45 -29.88 5.45
C ARG A 118 5.77 -28.94 4.28
N ALA A 119 5.18 -27.75 4.28
CA ALA A 119 5.43 -26.71 3.28
C ALA A 119 6.66 -25.87 3.66
N SER A 120 7.32 -25.27 2.67
CA SER A 120 8.59 -24.59 2.89
C SER A 120 8.44 -23.36 3.80
N GLU A 121 7.35 -22.60 3.66
CA GLU A 121 7.08 -21.44 4.50
C GLU A 121 6.71 -21.82 5.93
N GLY A 122 5.85 -22.83 6.10
CA GLY A 122 5.47 -23.33 7.43
C GLY A 122 6.68 -23.88 8.20
N PHE A 123 7.58 -24.60 7.52
CA PHE A 123 8.81 -25.10 8.12
C PHE A 123 9.81 -23.99 8.50
N LYS A 124 9.96 -22.95 7.67
CA LYS A 124 10.80 -21.78 8.03
C LYS A 124 10.23 -21.07 9.26
N MET A 125 8.91 -20.95 9.33
CA MET A 125 8.23 -20.27 10.42
C MET A 125 8.28 -21.08 11.71
N SER A 126 8.15 -22.41 11.66
CA SER A 126 8.34 -23.27 12.83
C SER A 126 9.74 -23.15 13.42
N ASN A 127 10.77 -23.09 12.57
CA ASN A 127 12.15 -22.91 13.02
C ASN A 127 12.40 -21.52 13.60
N SER A 128 11.84 -20.49 12.96
CA SER A 128 11.98 -19.10 13.40
C SER A 128 11.28 -18.86 14.74
N LEU A 129 10.06 -19.37 14.89
CA LEU A 129 9.28 -19.29 16.14
C LEU A 129 9.71 -20.35 17.18
N LYS A 130 10.69 -21.20 16.87
CA LYS A 130 11.15 -22.30 17.73
C LYS A 130 10.00 -23.19 18.23
N ALA A 131 9.05 -23.51 17.35
CA ALA A 131 7.90 -24.33 17.68
C ALA A 131 8.36 -25.75 18.08
N SER A 132 8.17 -26.09 19.36
CA SER A 132 8.64 -27.36 19.91
C SER A 132 7.55 -28.42 20.06
N ARG A 133 6.29 -27.97 20.19
CA ARG A 133 5.11 -28.83 20.38
C ARG A 133 3.96 -28.38 19.48
N TYR A 134 3.17 -29.34 19.01
CA TYR A 134 2.02 -29.10 18.14
C TYR A 134 0.72 -29.53 18.83
N PRO A 135 -0.43 -28.93 18.50
CA PRO A 135 -0.62 -27.75 17.64
C PRO A 135 0.10 -26.51 18.18
N PHE A 136 0.55 -25.64 17.28
CA PHE A 136 1.32 -24.44 17.63
C PHE A 136 0.61 -23.19 17.11
N CYS A 137 0.36 -22.24 18.01
CA CYS A 137 -0.16 -20.93 17.65
C CYS A 137 0.77 -19.83 18.15
N ALA A 138 0.83 -18.73 17.44
CA ALA A 138 1.55 -17.54 17.88
C ALA A 138 0.80 -16.27 17.50
N VAL A 139 0.97 -15.24 18.31
CA VAL A 139 0.54 -13.88 17.99
C VAL A 139 1.78 -13.05 17.76
N VAL A 140 1.87 -12.46 16.58
CA VAL A 140 2.99 -11.61 16.19
C VAL A 140 2.51 -10.27 15.71
N MET A 141 3.38 -9.27 15.81
CA MET A 141 3.14 -7.96 15.24
C MET A 141 4.29 -7.53 14.33
N PRO A 142 4.00 -6.72 13.29
CA PRO A 142 5.02 -6.11 12.47
C PRO A 142 5.83 -5.12 13.31
N ALA A 143 7.14 -5.32 13.35
CA ALA A 143 8.08 -4.38 13.93
C ALA A 143 8.76 -3.55 12.83
N THR A 144 9.57 -2.57 13.22
CA THR A 144 10.35 -1.74 12.30
C THR A 144 11.30 -2.59 11.45
N ASN A 145 11.57 -2.16 10.22
CA ASN A 145 12.50 -2.82 9.29
C ASN A 145 12.15 -4.28 8.93
N GLN A 146 10.88 -4.57 8.66
CA GLN A 146 10.40 -5.92 8.29
C GLN A 146 10.72 -7.00 9.34
N ARG A 147 10.92 -6.59 10.60
CA ARG A 147 11.10 -7.51 11.71
C ARG A 147 9.76 -7.95 12.23
N ILE A 148 9.78 -9.10 12.91
CA ILE A 148 8.62 -9.67 13.56
C ILE A 148 8.86 -9.55 15.07
N ALA A 149 7.90 -9.00 15.80
CA ALA A 149 7.87 -9.07 17.25
C ALA A 149 6.89 -10.17 17.66
N LEU A 150 7.39 -11.22 18.31
CA LEU A 150 6.59 -12.28 18.89
C LEU A 150 5.99 -11.77 20.20
N LEU A 151 4.65 -11.72 20.29
CA LEU A 151 3.94 -11.26 21.49
C LEU A 151 3.56 -12.42 22.39
N GLN A 152 3.02 -13.48 21.79
CA GLN A 152 2.58 -14.65 22.54
C GLN A 152 2.83 -15.92 21.74
N GLN A 153 3.30 -16.95 22.44
CA GLN A 153 3.44 -18.30 21.92
C GLN A 153 2.51 -19.23 22.70
N ILE A 154 1.80 -20.10 21.99
CA ILE A 154 0.87 -21.07 22.58
C ILE A 154 1.22 -22.44 22.02
N GLU A 155 1.75 -23.28 22.89
CA GLU A 155 2.19 -24.63 22.56
C GLU A 155 1.21 -25.67 23.11
N GLY A 156 0.85 -26.63 22.26
CA GLY A 156 -0.03 -27.75 22.60
C GLY A 156 -1.52 -27.43 22.49
N PRO A 157 -2.38 -28.46 22.65
CA PRO A 157 -3.82 -28.28 22.55
C PRO A 157 -4.35 -27.47 23.74
N LYS A 158 -5.16 -26.46 23.44
CA LYS A 158 -5.84 -25.59 24.41
C LYS A 158 -7.33 -25.53 24.11
N SER A 159 -8.14 -25.30 25.14
CA SER A 159 -9.58 -25.12 24.94
C SER A 159 -9.88 -23.78 24.24
N PRO A 160 -11.05 -23.63 23.59
CA PRO A 160 -11.48 -22.36 23.02
C PRO A 160 -11.44 -21.21 24.04
N GLU A 161 -11.86 -21.47 25.28
CA GLU A 161 -11.94 -20.49 26.35
C GLU A 161 -10.54 -20.03 26.77
N GLU A 162 -9.61 -20.98 26.95
CA GLU A 162 -8.21 -20.66 27.26
C GLU A 162 -7.56 -19.83 26.15
N MET A 163 -7.79 -20.20 24.89
CA MET A 163 -7.29 -19.45 23.74
C MET A 163 -7.85 -18.04 23.71
N LEU A 164 -9.16 -17.86 23.93
CA LEU A 164 -9.80 -16.56 23.97
C LEU A 164 -9.21 -15.68 25.07
N MET A 165 -9.05 -16.19 26.30
CA MET A 165 -8.46 -15.42 27.39
C MET A 165 -7.04 -14.96 27.07
N ILE A 166 -6.22 -15.84 26.48
CA ILE A 166 -4.85 -15.51 26.09
C ILE A 166 -4.85 -14.43 25.01
N LEU A 167 -5.65 -14.58 23.95
CA LEU A 167 -5.69 -13.63 22.85
C LEU A 167 -6.28 -12.27 23.26
N GLN A 168 -7.30 -12.26 24.12
CA GLN A 168 -7.87 -11.03 24.69
C GLN A 168 -6.82 -10.24 25.47
N ARG A 169 -6.07 -10.92 26.33
CA ARG A 169 -4.98 -10.28 27.09
C ARG A 169 -3.93 -9.66 26.17
N VAL A 170 -3.51 -10.38 25.13
CA VAL A 170 -2.51 -9.86 24.16
C VAL A 170 -3.06 -8.66 23.39
N LEU A 171 -4.35 -8.66 23.07
CA LEU A 171 -5.01 -7.55 22.40
C LEU A 171 -5.04 -6.31 23.31
N GLU A 172 -5.42 -6.46 24.59
CA GLU A 172 -5.43 -5.38 25.56
C GLU A 172 -4.04 -4.79 25.80
N GLU A 173 -3.02 -5.65 25.94
CA GLU A 173 -1.63 -5.23 26.15
C GLU A 173 -1.04 -4.48 24.94
N SER A 174 -1.48 -4.83 23.71
CA SER A 174 -0.98 -4.23 22.46
C SER A 174 -1.84 -3.08 21.92
N ALA A 175 -3.07 -2.91 22.42
CA ALA A 175 -4.01 -1.89 21.94
C ALA A 175 -3.43 -0.46 21.92
N PRO A 176 -2.70 0.03 22.96
CA PRO A 176 -2.11 1.37 22.91
C PRO A 176 -1.12 1.55 21.75
N VAL A 177 -0.35 0.51 21.43
CA VAL A 177 0.64 0.54 20.34
C VAL A 177 -0.05 0.58 18.98
N LEU A 178 -1.11 -0.21 18.80
CA LEU A 178 -1.89 -0.23 17.56
C LEU A 178 -2.63 1.09 17.32
N VAL A 179 -3.23 1.68 18.37
CA VAL A 179 -3.91 2.97 18.29
C VAL A 179 -2.92 4.09 17.96
N ALA A 180 -1.77 4.13 18.62
CA ALA A 180 -0.73 5.12 18.33
C ALA A 180 -0.25 5.02 16.87
N ALA A 181 0.03 3.80 16.39
CA ALA A 181 0.46 3.57 15.00
C ALA A 181 -0.61 4.02 13.98
N ARG A 182 -1.88 3.83 14.29
CA ARG A 182 -3.00 4.29 13.46
C ARG A 182 -3.07 5.80 13.38
N LEU A 183 -3.03 6.48 14.52
CA LEU A 183 -3.09 7.95 14.59
C LEU A 183 -1.90 8.57 13.86
N GLU A 184 -0.69 8.07 14.07
CA GLU A 184 0.52 8.58 13.41
C GLU A 184 0.44 8.41 11.89
N SER A 185 -0.10 7.29 11.40
CA SER A 185 -0.25 7.08 9.96
C SER A 185 -1.37 7.92 9.35
N GLU A 186 -2.46 8.16 10.09
CA GLU A 186 -3.52 9.06 9.66
C GLU A 186 -3.01 10.51 9.58
N GLU A 187 -2.20 10.95 10.56
CA GLU A 187 -1.54 12.25 10.56
C GLU A 187 -0.57 12.39 9.38
N ARG A 188 0.30 11.40 9.14
CA ARG A 188 1.20 11.38 7.99
C ARG A 188 0.44 11.50 6.66
N ARG A 189 -0.67 10.77 6.52
CA ARG A 189 -1.51 10.83 5.32
C ARG A 189 -2.18 12.19 5.16
N ASN A 190 -2.66 12.79 6.25
CA ASN A 190 -3.26 14.11 6.21
C ASN A 190 -2.23 15.19 5.82
N ASN A 191 -1.04 15.15 6.41
CA ASN A 191 0.05 16.06 6.08
C ASN A 191 0.49 15.95 4.62
N MET A 192 0.51 14.73 4.06
CA MET A 192 0.82 14.52 2.64
C MET A 192 -0.26 15.13 1.74
N ARG A 193 -1.55 14.87 2.03
CA ARG A 193 -2.68 15.45 1.29
C ARG A 193 -2.68 16.98 1.32
N LEU A 194 -2.46 17.56 2.50
CA LEU A 194 -2.41 19.02 2.65
C LEU A 194 -1.29 19.64 1.79
N ARG A 195 -0.12 19.01 1.72
CA ARG A 195 0.97 19.46 0.84
C ARG A 195 0.61 19.34 -0.63
N GLU A 196 0.02 18.22 -1.04
CA GLU A 196 -0.43 18.01 -2.43
C GLU A 196 -1.47 19.06 -2.85
N GLU A 197 -2.42 19.39 -1.98
CA GLU A 197 -3.42 20.44 -2.21
C GLU A 197 -2.78 21.82 -2.32
N GLN A 198 -1.83 22.16 -1.44
CA GLN A 198 -1.08 23.42 -1.50
C GLN A 198 -0.25 23.53 -2.78
N ASP A 199 0.46 22.47 -3.15
CA ASP A 199 1.28 22.42 -4.37
C ASP A 199 0.42 22.50 -5.64
N ALA A 200 -0.79 21.93 -5.62
CA ALA A 200 -1.75 22.04 -6.71
C ALA A 200 -2.31 23.47 -6.82
N ALA A 201 -2.70 24.09 -5.71
CA ALA A 201 -3.19 25.46 -5.67
C ALA A 201 -2.12 26.47 -6.12
N TYR A 202 -0.87 26.28 -5.68
CA TYR A 202 0.26 27.11 -6.07
C TYR A 202 0.53 27.02 -7.58
N ARG A 203 0.55 25.80 -8.15
CA ARG A 203 0.73 25.60 -9.60
C ARG A 203 -0.39 26.25 -10.41
N ALA A 204 -1.65 26.08 -10.00
CA ALA A 204 -2.78 26.70 -10.67
C ALA A 204 -2.71 28.24 -10.63
N ALA A 205 -2.31 28.82 -9.50
CA ALA A 205 -2.11 30.26 -9.37
C ALA A 205 -0.99 30.77 -10.29
N LEU A 206 0.15 30.06 -10.31
CA LEU A 206 1.29 30.39 -11.16
C LEU A 206 0.92 30.32 -12.66
N GLU A 207 0.21 29.29 -13.08
CA GLU A 207 -0.26 29.14 -14.46
C GLU A 207 -1.23 30.26 -14.86
N ALA A 208 -2.14 30.64 -13.94
CA ALA A 208 -3.06 31.73 -14.16
C ALA A 208 -2.35 33.09 -14.27
N ASP A 209 -1.34 33.35 -13.43
CA ASP A 209 -0.51 34.56 -13.52
C ASP A 209 0.27 34.61 -14.83
N GLN A 210 0.89 33.51 -15.24
CA GLN A 210 1.60 33.43 -16.52
C GLN A 210 0.66 33.62 -17.72
N ALA A 211 -0.56 33.06 -17.66
CA ALA A 211 -1.56 33.25 -18.70
C ALA A 211 -2.01 34.71 -18.81
N ARG A 212 -2.25 35.37 -17.67
CA ARG A 212 -2.57 36.81 -17.63
C ARG A 212 -1.43 37.66 -18.20
N GLU A 213 -0.18 37.33 -17.87
CA GLU A 213 0.97 38.08 -18.40
C GLU A 213 1.12 37.92 -19.92
N ARG A 214 0.92 36.70 -20.44
CA ARG A 214 0.92 36.45 -21.89
C ARG A 214 -0.20 37.24 -22.59
N GLN A 215 -1.41 37.21 -22.06
CA GLN A 215 -2.54 37.96 -22.61
C GLN A 215 -2.27 39.48 -22.65
N ARG A 216 -1.67 40.04 -21.59
CA ARG A 216 -1.29 41.46 -21.56
C ARG A 216 -0.23 41.81 -22.59
N LYS A 217 0.79 40.95 -22.78
CA LYS A 217 1.83 41.14 -23.79
C LYS A 217 1.24 41.08 -25.21
N GLU A 218 0.40 40.09 -25.48
CA GLU A 218 -0.28 39.95 -26.78
C GLU A 218 -1.21 41.13 -27.10
N GLU A 219 -1.94 41.64 -26.11
CA GLU A 219 -2.79 42.82 -26.27
C GLU A 219 -1.96 44.09 -26.54
N GLN A 220 -0.87 44.28 -25.79
CA GLN A 220 0.04 45.40 -26.01
C GLN A 220 0.67 45.37 -27.40
N GLU A 221 1.16 44.20 -27.84
CA GLU A 221 1.71 44.03 -29.19
C GLU A 221 0.67 44.29 -30.28
N ARG A 222 -0.59 43.87 -30.07
CA ARG A 222 -1.68 44.14 -31.03
C ARG A 222 -1.95 45.63 -31.13
N LEU A 223 -2.06 46.34 -30.01
CA LEU A 223 -2.26 47.78 -29.97
C LEU A 223 -1.09 48.53 -30.64
N GLU A 224 0.16 48.11 -30.42
CA GLU A 224 1.34 48.70 -31.05
C GLU A 224 1.34 48.49 -32.58
N ARG A 225 0.96 47.29 -33.06
CA ARG A 225 0.82 47.02 -34.50
C ARG A 225 -0.29 47.85 -35.14
N GLU A 226 -1.45 47.95 -34.48
CA GLU A 226 -2.56 48.78 -34.95
C GLU A 226 -2.18 50.27 -35.01
N ALA A 227 -1.47 50.76 -33.99
CA ALA A 227 -0.96 52.15 -33.96
C ALA A 227 0.06 52.40 -35.08
N ALA A 228 1.00 51.47 -35.31
CA ALA A 228 2.00 51.58 -36.38
C ALA A 228 1.36 51.54 -37.78
N GLU A 229 0.36 50.69 -38.00
CA GLU A 229 -0.40 50.65 -39.26
C GLU A 229 -1.21 51.94 -39.48
N ALA A 230 -1.84 52.48 -38.43
CA ALA A 230 -2.56 53.75 -38.51
C ALA A 230 -1.62 54.92 -38.82
N GLU A 231 -0.44 54.96 -38.20
CA GLU A 231 0.57 55.99 -38.50
C GLU A 231 1.09 55.88 -39.94
N ARG A 232 1.35 54.66 -40.43
CA ARG A 232 1.75 54.43 -41.83
C ARG A 232 0.70 54.91 -42.82
N LYS A 233 -0.58 54.57 -42.59
CA LYS A 233 -1.69 55.05 -43.44
C LYS A 233 -1.79 56.57 -43.45
N ARG A 234 -1.63 57.23 -42.29
CA ARG A 234 -1.63 58.70 -42.21
C ARG A 234 -0.49 59.33 -43.02
N LYS A 235 0.73 58.80 -42.91
CA LYS A 235 1.88 59.26 -43.72
C LYS A 235 1.64 59.06 -45.21
N GLU A 236 1.12 57.90 -45.62
CA GLU A 236 0.79 57.62 -47.01
C GLU A 236 -0.29 58.57 -47.57
N GLU A 237 -1.32 58.90 -46.77
CA GLU A 237 -2.34 59.89 -47.14
C GLU A 237 -1.81 61.33 -47.23
N GLU A 238 -0.94 61.73 -46.31
CA GLU A 238 -0.27 63.05 -46.32
C GLU A 238 0.63 63.19 -47.55
N ASP A 239 1.50 62.20 -47.82
CA ASP A 239 2.34 62.15 -49.01
C ASP A 239 1.52 62.19 -50.31
N ALA A 240 0.39 61.48 -50.35
CA ALA A 240 -0.49 61.48 -51.52
C ALA A 240 -1.11 62.86 -51.77
N LYS A 241 -1.59 63.53 -50.71
CA LYS A 241 -2.12 64.90 -50.79
C LYS A 241 -1.04 65.88 -51.26
N GLU A 242 0.17 65.77 -50.73
CA GLU A 242 1.28 66.66 -51.07
C GLU A 242 1.71 66.50 -52.53
N ARG A 243 1.81 65.25 -53.03
CA ARG A 243 2.06 64.97 -54.46
C ARG A 243 0.96 65.52 -55.36
N GLN A 244 -0.30 65.43 -54.93
CA GLN A 244 -1.43 65.95 -55.68
C GLN A 244 -1.39 67.48 -55.78
N LEU A 245 -1.04 68.16 -54.68
CA LEU A 245 -0.85 69.60 -54.61
C LEU A 245 0.30 70.08 -55.53
N LEU A 246 1.43 69.38 -55.49
CA LEU A 246 2.59 69.63 -56.37
C LEU A 246 2.24 69.46 -57.85
N ARG A 247 1.42 68.44 -58.19
CA ARG A 247 0.97 68.20 -59.56
C ARG A 247 0.05 69.32 -60.06
N LEU A 248 -0.91 69.76 -59.25
CA LEU A 248 -1.79 70.88 -59.56
C LEU A 248 -1.03 72.21 -59.69
N GLN A 249 0.01 72.44 -58.86
CA GLN A 249 0.88 73.60 -59.03
C GLN A 249 1.67 73.57 -60.34
N LYS A 250 2.19 72.40 -60.73
CA LYS A 250 2.89 72.23 -62.01
C LYS A 250 1.98 72.46 -63.22
N GLU A 251 0.75 71.96 -63.18
CA GLU A 251 -0.24 72.15 -64.25
C GLU A 251 -0.73 73.61 -64.36
N ARG A 252 -0.63 74.40 -63.29
CA ARG A 252 -0.97 75.83 -63.28
C ARG A 252 0.16 76.75 -63.78
N LEU A 253 1.37 76.23 -63.89
CA LEU A 253 2.59 76.94 -64.29
C LEU A 253 3.01 76.65 -65.76
N LEU A 254 2.24 75.81 -66.45
CA LEU A 254 2.30 75.55 -67.90
C LEU A 254 1.12 76.25 -68.58
#